data_AF-A0A6F8Y9C7-F1
#
_entry.id   AF-A0A6F8Y9C7-F1
#
_cell.length_a   1.000
_cell.length_b   1.000
_cell.length_c   1.000
_cell.angle_alpha   90.00
_cell.angle_beta   90.00
_cell.angle_gamma   90.00
#
_symmetry.space_group_name_H-M   'P 1'
#
loop_
_entity.id
_entity.type
_entity.pdbx_description
1 polymer ?
#
loop_
_entity_poly.entity_id
_entity_poly.type
_entity_poly.pdbx_seq_one_letter_code
_entity_poly.pdbx_strand_id
1 'polypeptide(L)'
;MPLAWTWMAWPAWLAAVRVTRSTPARVVLAAVGLAAWDLFLDPQMVAEGYWTWAHPHPTLPGVPGVPAGNYLGWLAVALVMAALVRTAAAGPGPDDAPMYALYLWTYAASTLAHAVFLDLPGSALWGMLGMGLLAAPLALSLRQKPPSRQEPELRREPA
;
A
#
# COMPACT_ATOMS: atom_id res chain seq x y z
N MET A 1 15.03 2.57 -11.16
CA MET A 1 13.78 2.79 -10.41
C MET A 1 12.81 1.61 -10.37
N PRO A 2 12.61 0.76 -11.42
CA PRO A 2 11.61 -0.32 -11.34
C PRO A 2 11.82 -1.29 -10.18
N LEU A 3 13.07 -1.72 -9.93
CA LEU A 3 13.39 -2.58 -8.78
C LEU A 3 13.15 -1.88 -7.43
N ALA A 4 13.46 -0.58 -7.34
CA ALA A 4 13.22 0.22 -6.14
C ALA A 4 11.72 0.54 -5.93
N TRP A 5 10.85 0.22 -6.88
CA TRP A 5 9.40 0.29 -6.69
C TRP A 5 8.85 -1.07 -6.22
N THR A 6 9.41 -2.17 -6.73
CA THR A 6 8.94 -3.53 -6.42
C THR A 6 9.06 -3.95 -4.96
N TRP A 7 9.91 -3.34 -4.15
CA TRP A 7 10.03 -3.73 -2.73
C TRP A 7 8.74 -3.48 -1.94
N MET A 8 7.90 -2.52 -2.36
CA MET A 8 6.60 -2.27 -1.75
C MET A 8 5.51 -3.25 -2.20
N ALA A 9 5.75 -4.05 -3.24
CA ALA A 9 4.75 -4.99 -3.75
C ALA A 9 4.42 -6.09 -2.72
N TRP A 10 5.42 -6.59 -2.00
CA TRP A 10 5.21 -7.63 -0.99
C TRP A 10 4.46 -7.12 0.26
N PRO A 11 4.86 -5.99 0.88
CA PRO A 11 4.06 -5.35 1.93
C PRO A 11 2.61 -5.06 1.52
N ALA A 12 2.39 -4.49 0.33
CA ALA A 12 1.04 -4.22 -0.19
C ALA A 12 0.22 -5.50 -0.39
N TRP A 13 0.84 -6.57 -0.89
CA TRP A 13 0.20 -7.87 -1.04
C TRP A 13 -0.22 -8.46 0.30
N LEU A 14 0.68 -8.54 1.28
CA LEU A 14 0.38 -9.06 2.61
C LEU A 14 -0.69 -8.24 3.32
N ALA A 15 -0.64 -6.91 3.21
CA ALA A 15 -1.68 -6.03 3.73
C ALA A 15 -3.06 -6.37 3.14
N ALA A 16 -3.15 -6.57 1.82
CA ALA A 16 -4.40 -6.96 1.17
C ALA A 16 -4.86 -8.36 1.58
N VAL A 17 -3.94 -9.33 1.74
CA VAL A 17 -4.24 -10.68 2.25
C VAL A 17 -4.87 -10.61 3.65
N ARG A 18 -4.34 -9.74 4.51
CA ARG A 18 -4.82 -9.56 5.89
C ARG A 18 -6.21 -8.91 5.94
N VAL A 19 -6.46 -7.95 5.04
CA VAL A 19 -7.70 -7.16 4.99
C VAL A 19 -8.86 -7.91 4.33
N THR A 20 -8.61 -8.77 3.34
CA THR A 20 -9.69 -9.47 2.64
C THR A 20 -9.40 -10.94 2.34
N ARG A 21 -10.46 -11.75 2.44
CA ARG A 21 -10.48 -13.15 2.01
C ARG A 21 -10.85 -13.34 0.54
N SER A 22 -11.40 -12.30 -0.11
CA SER A 22 -11.79 -12.36 -1.52
C SER A 22 -10.56 -12.22 -2.43
N THR A 23 -10.32 -13.24 -3.27
CA THR A 23 -9.15 -13.27 -4.17
C THR A 23 -9.13 -12.11 -5.17
N PRO A 24 -10.23 -11.77 -5.87
CA PRO A 24 -10.25 -10.60 -6.74
C PRO A 24 -10.01 -9.30 -5.97
N ALA A 25 -10.66 -9.14 -4.82
CA ALA A 25 -10.51 -7.94 -4.00
C ALA A 25 -9.06 -7.78 -3.49
N ARG A 26 -8.38 -8.87 -3.18
CA ARG A 26 -6.97 -8.86 -2.77
C ARG A 26 -6.05 -8.31 -3.86
N VAL A 27 -6.23 -8.75 -5.11
CA VAL A 27 -5.44 -8.26 -6.24
C VAL A 27 -5.68 -6.76 -6.44
N VAL A 28 -6.94 -6.33 -6.42
CA VAL A 28 -7.30 -4.92 -6.59
C VAL A 28 -6.73 -4.07 -5.44
N LEU A 29 -6.91 -4.49 -4.19
CA LEU A 29 -6.41 -3.75 -3.03
C LEU A 29 -4.89 -3.69 -2.99
N ALA A 30 -4.19 -4.79 -3.30
CA ALA A 30 -2.73 -4.79 -3.38
C ALA A 30 -2.23 -3.86 -4.49
N ALA A 31 -2.89 -3.88 -5.65
CA ALA A 31 -2.52 -3.01 -6.78
C ALA A 31 -2.76 -1.53 -6.47
N VAL A 32 -3.91 -1.18 -5.91
CA VAL A 32 -4.23 0.19 -5.47
C VAL A 32 -3.25 0.62 -4.37
N GLY A 33 -3.02 -0.22 -3.38
CA GLY A 33 -2.12 0.09 -2.27
C GLY A 33 -0.65 0.24 -2.66
N LEU A 34 -0.23 -0.42 -3.74
CA LEU A 34 1.10 -0.28 -4.32
C LEU A 34 1.21 0.98 -5.20
N ALA A 35 0.32 1.14 -6.18
CA ALA A 35 0.34 2.27 -7.11
C ALA A 35 0.01 3.62 -6.43
N ALA A 36 -0.72 3.61 -5.31
CA ALA A 36 -0.98 4.82 -4.56
C ALA A 36 0.27 5.40 -3.89
N TRP A 37 1.36 4.63 -3.77
CA TRP A 37 2.63 5.15 -3.27
C TRP A 37 3.25 6.15 -4.28
N ASP A 38 3.01 5.98 -5.57
CA ASP A 38 3.47 6.90 -6.62
C ASP A 38 2.86 8.31 -6.48
N LEU A 39 1.71 8.45 -5.79
CA LEU A 39 1.12 9.75 -5.45
C LEU A 39 2.00 10.58 -4.49
N PHE A 40 2.96 9.94 -3.81
CA PHE A 40 4.01 10.59 -3.02
C PHE A 40 5.32 10.65 -3.82
N LEU A 41 5.77 9.50 -4.32
CA LEU A 41 7.07 9.37 -4.95
C LEU A 41 7.21 10.30 -6.17
N ASP A 42 6.23 10.33 -7.06
CA ASP A 42 6.37 11.05 -8.33
C ASP A 42 6.40 12.58 -8.11
N PRO A 43 5.50 13.18 -7.30
CA PRO A 43 5.60 14.60 -6.98
C PRO A 43 6.90 14.96 -6.26
N GLN A 44 7.41 14.10 -5.38
CA GLN A 44 8.71 14.32 -4.74
C GLN A 44 9.85 14.34 -5.76
N MET A 45 9.90 13.37 -6.68
CA MET A 45 10.92 13.32 -7.72
C MET A 45 10.86 14.51 -8.68
N VAL A 46 9.67 15.05 -8.95
CA VAL A 46 9.49 16.28 -9.73
C VAL A 46 9.93 17.51 -8.93
N ALA A 47 9.54 17.60 -7.66
CA ALA A 47 9.89 18.74 -6.79
C ALA A 47 11.40 18.85 -6.55
N GLU A 48 12.09 17.71 -6.43
CA GLU A 48 13.55 17.64 -6.30
C GLU A 48 14.28 17.83 -7.64
N GLY A 49 13.55 18.02 -8.75
CA GLY A 49 14.13 18.29 -10.07
C GLY A 49 14.74 17.07 -10.76
N TYR A 50 14.55 15.87 -10.20
CA TYR A 50 15.02 14.65 -10.83
C TYR A 50 14.21 14.28 -12.07
N TRP A 51 12.91 14.55 -12.06
CA TRP A 51 12.00 14.23 -13.17
C TRP A 51 11.31 15.47 -13.72
N THR A 52 11.16 15.49 -15.04
CA THR A 52 10.40 16.50 -15.77
C THR A 52 9.60 15.84 -16.88
N TRP A 53 8.37 16.27 -17.08
CA TRP A 53 7.50 15.75 -18.13
C TRP A 53 7.31 16.80 -19.24
N ALA A 54 7.46 16.38 -20.50
CA ALA A 54 7.23 17.28 -21.64
C ALA A 54 5.75 17.69 -21.77
N HIS A 55 4.83 16.79 -21.43
CA HIS A 55 3.39 17.00 -21.51
C HIS A 55 2.71 16.56 -20.20
N PRO A 56 2.78 17.38 -19.13
CA PRO A 56 2.30 17.00 -17.82
C PRO A 56 0.77 17.00 -17.70
N HIS A 57 0.02 17.51 -18.68
CA HIS A 57 -1.43 17.67 -18.57
C HIS A 57 -2.22 16.52 -19.23
N PRO A 58 -3.36 16.11 -18.65
CA PRO A 58 -3.96 16.64 -17.42
C PRO A 58 -3.23 16.14 -16.15
N THR A 59 -3.23 16.96 -15.08
CA THR A 59 -2.65 16.63 -13.76
C THR A 59 -3.75 16.42 -12.72
N LEU A 60 -3.42 15.84 -11.57
CA LEU A 60 -4.31 15.89 -10.41
C LEU A 60 -4.36 17.33 -9.83
N PRO A 61 -5.50 17.77 -9.28
CA PRO A 61 -5.60 19.04 -8.57
C PRO A 61 -4.57 19.14 -7.44
N GLY A 62 -3.82 20.24 -7.39
CA GLY A 62 -2.79 20.47 -6.37
C GLY A 62 -1.51 19.65 -6.53
N VAL A 63 -1.36 18.89 -7.62
CA VAL A 63 -0.16 18.09 -7.93
C VAL A 63 0.32 18.41 -9.35
N PRO A 64 0.88 19.61 -9.58
CA PRO A 64 1.39 19.98 -10.90
C PRO A 64 2.60 19.12 -11.27
N GLY A 65 2.86 18.98 -12.58
CA GLY A 65 4.08 18.38 -13.08
C GLY A 65 4.04 16.86 -13.28
N VAL A 66 3.06 16.12 -12.72
CA VAL A 66 2.89 14.68 -12.98
C VAL A 66 1.59 14.41 -13.75
N PRO A 67 1.65 13.83 -14.96
CA PRO A 67 0.46 13.50 -15.73
C PRO A 67 -0.42 12.47 -15.02
N ALA A 68 -1.74 12.69 -14.99
CA ALA A 68 -2.70 11.76 -14.40
C ALA A 68 -2.66 10.37 -15.07
N GLY A 69 -2.34 10.32 -16.37
CA GLY A 69 -2.15 9.07 -17.11
C GLY A 69 -1.00 8.22 -16.58
N ASN A 70 0.03 8.81 -15.96
CA ASN A 70 1.14 8.08 -15.35
C ASN A 70 0.67 7.23 -14.16
N TYR A 71 -0.18 7.78 -13.29
CA TYR A 71 -0.77 7.02 -12.17
C TYR A 71 -1.65 5.85 -12.65
N LEU A 72 -2.38 6.04 -13.76
CA LEU A 72 -3.15 4.96 -14.38
C LEU A 72 -2.23 3.87 -14.94
N GLY A 73 -1.09 4.26 -15.53
CA GLY A 73 -0.05 3.35 -15.98
C GLY A 73 0.51 2.51 -14.83
N TRP A 74 0.87 3.15 -13.72
CA TRP A 74 1.35 2.45 -12.52
C TRP A 74 0.30 1.53 -11.92
N LEU A 75 -0.98 1.93 -11.90
CA LEU A 75 -2.06 1.06 -11.45
C LEU A 75 -2.20 -0.19 -12.33
N ALA A 76 -2.10 -0.05 -13.66
CA ALA A 76 -2.13 -1.17 -14.58
C ALA A 76 -0.95 -2.14 -14.34
N VAL A 77 0.27 -1.60 -14.17
CA VAL A 77 1.45 -2.40 -13.83
C VAL A 77 1.28 -3.09 -12.47
N ALA A 78 0.76 -2.39 -11.47
CA ALA A 78 0.51 -2.93 -10.15
C ALA A 78 -0.54 -4.06 -10.15
N LEU A 79 -1.57 -3.97 -11.00
CA LEU A 79 -2.56 -5.05 -11.20
C LEU A 79 -1.90 -6.31 -11.76
N VAL A 80 -1.05 -6.16 -12.78
CA VAL A 80 -0.29 -7.29 -13.36
C VAL A 80 0.63 -7.88 -12.29
N MET A 81 1.39 -7.04 -11.58
CA MET A 81 2.29 -7.47 -10.51
C MET A 81 1.55 -8.19 -9.39
N ALA A 82 0.43 -7.66 -8.89
CA ALA A 82 -0.36 -8.31 -7.85
C ALA A 82 -0.94 -9.65 -8.32
N ALA A 83 -1.34 -9.77 -9.58
CA ALA A 83 -1.77 -11.03 -10.16
C ALA A 83 -0.63 -12.06 -10.26
N LEU A 84 0.58 -11.63 -10.60
CA LEU A 84 1.78 -12.48 -10.63
C LEU A 84 2.22 -12.90 -9.23
N VAL A 85 2.27 -11.97 -8.27
CA VAL A 85 2.57 -12.28 -6.86
C VAL A 85 1.59 -13.31 -6.33
N ARG A 86 0.29 -13.21 -6.67
CA ARG A 86 -0.70 -14.24 -6.30
C ARG A 86 -0.29 -15.65 -6.74
N THR A 87 0.26 -15.78 -7.94
CA THR A 87 0.64 -17.10 -8.49
C THR A 87 1.94 -17.64 -7.89
N ALA A 88 2.83 -16.77 -7.41
CA ALA A 88 4.14 -17.14 -6.88
C ALA A 88 4.20 -17.20 -5.35
N ALA A 89 3.29 -16.51 -4.65
CA ALA A 89 3.31 -16.38 -3.21
C ALA A 89 2.89 -17.69 -2.52
N ALA A 90 3.73 -18.17 -1.60
CA ALA A 90 3.24 -19.01 -0.52
C ALA A 90 2.23 -18.21 0.33
N GLY A 91 1.28 -18.89 0.97
CA GLY A 91 0.30 -18.24 1.85
C GLY A 91 0.97 -17.41 2.97
N PRO A 92 0.22 -16.48 3.61
CA PRO A 92 0.74 -15.62 4.67
C PRO A 92 1.33 -16.43 5.83
N GLY A 93 2.42 -15.93 6.41
CA GLY A 93 3.16 -16.57 7.50
C GLY A 93 2.94 -15.90 8.86
N PRO A 94 3.36 -16.53 9.96
CA PRO A 94 3.26 -15.94 11.29
C PRO A 94 4.12 -14.67 11.48
N ASP A 95 5.13 -14.46 10.63
CA ASP A 95 6.12 -13.38 10.77
C ASP A 95 5.90 -12.19 9.82
N ASP A 96 4.66 -11.94 9.36
CA ASP A 96 4.36 -10.83 8.44
C ASP A 96 4.39 -9.43 9.12
N ALA A 97 4.56 -9.37 10.44
CA ALA A 97 4.53 -8.13 11.22
C ALA A 97 5.49 -7.02 10.73
N PRO A 98 6.76 -7.31 10.35
CA PRO A 98 7.65 -6.29 9.79
C PRO A 98 7.13 -5.70 8.47
N MET A 99 6.44 -6.49 7.64
CA MET A 99 5.88 -6.04 6.37
C MET A 99 4.68 -5.12 6.58
N TYR A 100 3.83 -5.42 7.57
CA TYR A 100 2.74 -4.53 7.96
C TYR A 100 3.27 -3.21 8.54
N ALA A 101 4.27 -3.29 9.41
CA ALA A 101 4.92 -2.12 9.98
C ALA A 101 5.54 -1.24 8.89
N LEU A 102 6.23 -1.85 7.93
CA LEU A 102 6.82 -1.16 6.80
C LEU A 102 5.78 -0.45 5.95
N TYR A 103 4.67 -1.11 5.60
CA TYR A 103 3.60 -0.48 4.81
C TYR A 103 2.96 0.73 5.53
N LEU A 104 2.63 0.56 6.82
CA LEU A 104 2.03 1.62 7.62
C LEU A 104 3.00 2.78 7.91
N TRP A 105 4.28 2.46 8.12
CA TRP A 105 5.33 3.46 8.25
C TRP A 105 5.48 4.27 6.98
N THR A 106 5.60 3.63 5.82
CA THR A 106 5.69 4.31 4.52
C THR A 106 4.49 5.24 4.30
N TYR A 107 3.28 4.76 4.58
CA TYR A 107 2.06 5.58 4.52
C TYR A 107 2.13 6.82 5.42
N ALA A 108 2.42 6.63 6.72
CA ALA A 108 2.39 7.71 7.70
C ALA A 108 3.54 8.70 7.49
N ALA A 109 4.76 8.19 7.26
CA ALA A 109 5.95 9.00 7.04
C ALA A 109 5.84 9.80 5.74
N SER A 110 5.35 9.20 4.65
CA SER A 110 5.18 9.92 3.38
C SER A 110 4.13 11.02 3.51
N THR A 111 3.00 10.73 4.15
CA THR A 111 1.94 11.72 4.41
C THR A 111 2.48 12.90 5.22
N LEU A 112 3.18 12.62 6.33
CA LEU A 112 3.78 13.66 7.17
C LEU A 112 4.84 14.47 6.42
N ALA A 113 5.73 13.79 5.69
CA ALA A 113 6.78 14.43 4.90
C ALA A 113 6.20 15.42 3.88
N HIS A 114 5.23 14.97 3.09
CA HIS A 114 4.63 15.81 2.05
C HIS A 114 3.81 16.96 2.63
N ALA A 115 3.14 16.74 3.77
CA ALA A 115 2.31 17.76 4.40
C ALA A 115 3.10 18.83 5.16
N VAL A 116 4.23 18.47 5.77
CA VAL A 116 4.93 19.33 6.76
C VAL A 116 6.33 19.74 6.31
N PHE A 117 7.06 18.88 5.60
CA PHE A 117 8.48 19.08 5.34
C PHE A 117 8.82 19.38 3.88
N LEU A 118 8.02 18.91 2.92
CA LEU A 118 8.34 18.98 1.49
C LEU A 118 7.50 20.02 0.72
N ASP A 119 6.59 20.75 1.39
CA ASP A 119 5.69 21.72 0.75
C ASP A 119 4.85 21.12 -0.41
N LEU A 120 4.42 19.87 -0.26
CA LEU A 120 3.63 19.12 -1.26
C LEU A 120 2.24 18.73 -0.72
N PRO A 121 1.38 19.69 -0.30
CA PRO A 121 0.11 19.39 0.36
C PRO A 121 -0.90 18.66 -0.54
N GLY A 122 -0.88 18.92 -1.85
CA GLY A 122 -1.74 18.18 -2.78
C GLY A 122 -1.35 16.71 -2.87
N SER A 123 -0.05 16.42 -2.97
CA SER A 123 0.46 15.04 -2.95
C SER A 123 0.18 14.36 -1.62
N ALA A 124 0.35 15.07 -0.50
CA ALA A 124 -0.01 14.57 0.83
C ALA A 124 -1.48 14.13 0.90
N LEU A 125 -2.40 14.96 0.39
CA LEU A 125 -3.82 14.65 0.37
C LEU A 125 -4.14 13.44 -0.52
N TRP A 126 -3.68 13.43 -1.77
CA TRP A 126 -3.97 12.33 -2.70
C TRP A 126 -3.34 11.02 -2.25
N GLY A 127 -2.08 11.04 -1.81
CA GLY A 127 -1.40 9.86 -1.29
C GLY A 127 -2.06 9.33 -0.01
N MET A 128 -2.47 10.21 0.90
CA MET A 128 -3.22 9.83 2.10
C MET A 128 -4.55 9.15 1.73
N LEU A 129 -5.30 9.72 0.78
CA LEU A 129 -6.57 9.14 0.33
C LEU A 129 -6.37 7.81 -0.40
N GLY A 130 -5.43 7.74 -1.35
CA GLY A 130 -5.18 6.56 -2.18
C GLY A 130 -4.61 5.40 -1.37
N MET A 131 -3.49 5.61 -0.69
CA MET A 131 -2.81 4.56 0.07
C MET A 131 -3.56 4.24 1.38
N GLY A 132 -4.33 5.21 1.90
CA GLY A 132 -5.22 5.05 3.03
C GLY A 132 -6.31 4.00 2.83
N LEU A 133 -6.73 3.75 1.58
CA LEU A 133 -7.70 2.69 1.23
C LEU A 133 -7.25 1.30 1.69
N LEU A 134 -5.94 1.07 1.76
CA LEU A 134 -5.38 -0.18 2.28
C LEU A 134 -4.79 -0.01 3.69
N ALA A 135 -4.12 1.12 3.96
CA ALA A 135 -3.46 1.36 5.24
C ALA A 135 -4.45 1.44 6.42
N ALA A 136 -5.60 2.10 6.24
CA ALA A 136 -6.61 2.24 7.30
C ALA A 136 -7.23 0.88 7.70
N PRO A 137 -7.78 0.05 6.78
CA PRO A 137 -8.30 -1.26 7.16
C PRO A 137 -7.22 -2.20 7.67
N LEU A 138 -5.97 -2.10 7.17
CA LEU A 138 -4.84 -2.84 7.74
C LEU A 138 -4.65 -2.48 9.22
N ALA A 139 -4.52 -1.19 9.54
CA ALA A 139 -4.33 -0.73 10.92
C ALA A 139 -5.48 -1.17 11.85
N LEU A 140 -6.73 -1.10 11.37
CA LEU A 140 -7.90 -1.58 12.10
C LEU A 140 -7.85 -3.10 12.34
N SER A 141 -7.44 -3.88 11.33
CA SER A 141 -7.35 -5.34 11.45
C SER A 141 -6.29 -5.80 12.46
N LEU A 142 -5.21 -5.03 12.65
CA LEU A 142 -4.15 -5.31 13.62
C LEU A 142 -4.55 -4.99 15.06
N ARG A 143 -5.52 -4.08 15.25
CA ARG A 143 -6.07 -3.74 16.58
C ARG A 143 -7.03 -4.79 17.12
N GLN A 144 -7.61 -5.61 16.25
CA GLN A 144 -8.53 -6.68 16.66
C GLN A 144 -7.72 -7.86 17.22
N LYS A 145 -7.89 -8.18 18.52
CA LYS A 145 -7.27 -9.37 19.13
C LYS A 145 -7.68 -10.63 18.34
N PRO A 146 -6.78 -11.61 18.13
CA PRO A 146 -7.20 -12.92 17.66
C PRO A 146 -8.27 -13.46 18.60
N PRO A 147 -9.35 -14.10 18.10
CA PRO A 147 -10.28 -14.80 18.97
C PRO A 147 -9.45 -15.71 19.88
N SER A 148 -9.65 -15.59 21.20
CA SER A 148 -9.00 -16.45 22.18
C SER A 148 -9.18 -17.88 21.70
N ARG A 149 -8.08 -18.56 21.38
CA ARG A 149 -8.08 -19.99 21.08
C ARG A 149 -8.72 -20.62 22.31
N GLN A 150 -9.98 -21.05 22.21
CA GLN A 150 -10.60 -21.84 23.26
C GLN A 150 -9.70 -23.08 23.37
N GLU A 151 -8.88 -23.12 24.43
CA GLU A 151 -8.22 -24.36 24.77
C GLU A 151 -9.33 -25.38 24.92
N PRO A 152 -9.29 -26.50 24.18
CA PRO A 152 -10.25 -27.56 24.39
C PRO A 152 -10.10 -27.96 25.85
N GLU A 153 -11.15 -27.72 26.65
CA GLU A 153 -11.27 -28.21 28.01
C GLU A 153 -10.85 -29.68 27.98
N LEU A 154 -9.65 -29.93 28.50
CA LEU A 154 -9.14 -31.27 28.73
C LEU A 154 -10.13 -31.90 29.69
N ARG A 155 -11.03 -32.68 29.12
CA ARG A 155 -12.08 -33.46 29.76
C ARG A 155 -11.43 -34.17 30.95
N ARG A 156 -11.61 -33.59 32.15
CA ARG A 156 -11.29 -34.24 33.41
C ARG A 156 -12.29 -35.37 33.55
N GLU A 157 -11.91 -36.57 33.11
CA GLU A 157 -12.66 -37.76 33.51
C GLU A 157 -12.44 -38.01 35.01
N PRO A 158 -13.50 -38.19 35.80
CA PRO A 158 -13.37 -38.63 37.18
C PRO A 158 -12.97 -40.11 37.19
N ALA A 159 -11.97 -40.42 38.03
CA ALA A 159 -11.58 -41.78 38.39
C ALA A 159 -12.58 -42.42 39.37
#